data_AF-A0A2R4FGQ1-F1
#
_entry.id   AF-A0A2R4FGQ1-F1
#
_cell.length_a   1.000
_cell.length_b   1.000
_cell.length_c   1.000
_cell.angle_alpha   90.00
_cell.angle_beta   90.00
_cell.angle_gamma   90.00
#
_symmetry.space_group_name_H-M   'P 1'
#
loop_
_entity.id
_entity.type
_entity.pdbx_description
1 polymer ?
#
loop_
_entity_poly.entity_id
_entity_poly.type
_entity_poly.pdbx_seq_one_letter_code
_entity_poly.pdbx_strand_id
1 'polypeptide(L)'
;MDLYELWVAGDRMLPEVAQQFAEAGKRFGQTESGDGYFSRPAEIGGGGYGPAQRAFAELRMTMSAIFRDSQSNLELAGQALKMAAENYATSDQAAVDQFNAMKDDVGQGRF
;
A
#
# COMPACT_ATOMS: atom_id res chain seq x y z
N MET A 1 20.36 7.02 -0.26
CA MET A 1 19.46 5.87 -0.16
C MET A 1 20.11 4.75 -0.94
N ASP A 2 20.42 3.65 -0.26
CA ASP A 2 21.03 2.44 -0.83
C ASP A 2 19.95 1.59 -1.55
N LEU A 3 20.34 0.79 -2.55
CA LEU A 3 19.48 -0.23 -3.18
C LEU A 3 18.88 -1.18 -2.14
N TYR A 4 19.64 -1.51 -1.10
CA TYR A 4 19.13 -2.29 0.02
C TYR A 4 17.99 -1.57 0.75
N GLU A 5 18.16 -0.28 1.08
CA GLU A 5 17.12 0.51 1.74
C GLU A 5 15.87 0.66 0.86
N LEU A 6 16.05 0.83 -0.45
CA LEU A 6 14.97 0.93 -1.43
C LEU A 6 14.18 -0.39 -1.52
N TRP A 7 14.90 -1.52 -1.56
CA TRP A 7 14.31 -2.84 -1.56
C TRP A 7 13.59 -3.14 -0.25
N VAL A 8 14.16 -2.80 0.91
CA VAL A 8 13.52 -2.98 2.22
C VAL A 8 12.25 -2.14 2.34
N ALA A 9 12.28 -0.89 1.86
CA ALA A 9 11.11 -0.03 1.83
C ALA A 9 9.99 -0.64 0.97
N GLY A 10 10.34 -1.18 -0.21
CA GLY A 10 9.41 -1.78 -1.14
C GLY A 10 8.84 -3.14 -0.70
N ASP A 11 9.70 -4.01 -0.17
CA ASP A 11 9.37 -5.41 0.17
C ASP A 11 8.71 -5.55 1.54
N ARG A 12 9.03 -4.66 2.50
CA ARG A 12 8.57 -4.79 3.89
C ARG A 12 7.79 -3.58 4.38
N MET A 13 8.41 -2.39 4.34
CA MET A 13 7.85 -1.23 5.06
C MET A 13 6.51 -0.78 4.48
N LEU A 14 6.40 -0.59 3.16
CA LEU A 14 5.14 -0.16 2.54
C LEU A 14 4.04 -1.23 2.65
N PRO A 15 4.32 -2.52 2.41
CA PRO A 15 3.35 -3.58 2.67
C PRO A 15 2.86 -3.65 4.12
N GLU A 16 3.73 -3.46 5.11
CA GLU A 16 3.33 -3.43 6.53
C GLU A 16 2.34 -2.29 6.82
N VAL A 17 2.57 -1.09 6.26
CA VAL A 17 1.64 0.03 6.41
C VAL A 17 0.34 -0.24 5.64
N ALA A 18 0.41 -0.85 4.45
CA ALA A 18 -0.77 -1.24 3.69
C ALA A 18 -1.68 -2.19 4.49
N GLN A 19 -1.10 -3.14 5.23
CA GLN A 19 -1.86 -4.02 6.12
C GLN A 19 -2.58 -3.27 7.24
N GLN A 20 -2.00 -2.19 7.78
CA GLN A 20 -2.68 -1.36 8.78
C GLN A 20 -3.92 -0.69 8.18
N PHE A 21 -3.85 -0.21 6.94
CA PHE A 21 -5.00 0.33 6.22
C PHE A 21 -6.08 -0.73 5.95
N ALA A 22 -5.67 -1.95 5.58
CA ALA A 22 -6.57 -3.07 5.38
C ALA A 22 -7.33 -3.42 6.67
N GLU A 23 -6.61 -3.53 7.80
CA GLU A 23 -7.21 -3.84 9.10
C GLU A 23 -8.10 -2.70 9.61
N ALA A 24 -7.70 -1.44 9.43
CA ALA A 24 -8.52 -0.28 9.75
C ALA A 24 -9.83 -0.29 8.94
N GLY A 25 -9.76 -0.55 7.63
CA GLY A 25 -10.92 -0.68 6.76
C GLY A 25 -11.85 -1.81 7.19
N LYS A 26 -11.30 -2.96 7.58
CA LYS A 26 -12.09 -4.09 8.09
C LYS A 26 -12.81 -3.75 9.39
N ARG A 27 -12.09 -3.20 10.39
CA ARG A 27 -12.68 -2.80 11.69
C ARG A 27 -13.74 -1.73 11.53
N PHE A 28 -13.50 -0.79 10.64
CA PHE A 28 -14.44 0.28 10.38
C PHE A 28 -15.68 -0.21 9.61
N GLY A 29 -15.53 -1.17 8.70
CA GLY A 29 -16.67 -1.85 8.09
C GLY A 29 -17.56 -2.59 9.10
N GLN A 30 -16.96 -3.17 10.15
CA GLN A 30 -17.71 -3.88 11.21
C GLN A 30 -18.63 -2.96 12.04
N THR A 31 -18.48 -1.64 11.97
CA THR A 31 -19.37 -0.70 12.69
C THR A 31 -20.79 -0.70 12.13
N GLU A 32 -21.04 -1.33 10.98
CA GLU A 32 -22.40 -1.58 10.45
C GLU A 32 -23.28 -2.35 11.43
N SER A 33 -22.69 -3.24 12.24
CA SER A 33 -23.41 -3.92 13.33
C SER A 33 -24.00 -2.95 14.37
N GLY A 34 -23.45 -1.72 14.45
CA GLY A 34 -23.94 -0.64 15.29
C GLY A 34 -25.07 0.18 14.67
N ASP A 35 -25.52 -0.11 13.44
CA ASP A 35 -26.61 0.64 12.80
C ASP A 35 -27.91 0.55 13.62
N GLY A 36 -28.07 -0.51 14.45
CA GLY A 36 -29.15 -0.65 15.42
C GLY A 36 -29.19 0.47 16.48
N TYR A 37 -28.05 1.10 16.82
CA TYR A 37 -28.00 2.24 17.74
C TYR A 37 -28.64 3.50 17.16
N PHE A 38 -28.80 3.55 15.84
CA PHE A 38 -29.56 4.60 15.19
C PHE A 38 -31.06 4.33 15.17
N SER A 39 -31.56 3.33 15.88
CA SER A 39 -33.00 3.07 16.01
C SER A 39 -33.55 3.69 17.29
N ARG A 40 -34.74 4.29 17.19
CA ARG A 40 -35.52 4.74 18.35
C ARG A 40 -36.31 3.57 18.94
N PRO A 41 -36.43 3.51 20.28
CA PRO A 41 -37.33 2.57 20.95
C PRO A 41 -38.77 2.71 20.43
N ALA A 42 -39.48 1.59 20.32
CA ALA A 42 -40.85 1.56 19.82
C ALA A 42 -41.80 2.39 20.69
N GLU A 43 -41.49 2.51 21.98
CA GLU A 43 -42.24 3.21 23.02
C GLU A 43 -42.28 4.74 22.81
N ILE A 44 -41.34 5.29 22.03
CA ILE A 44 -41.26 6.73 21.72
C ILE A 44 -41.51 7.04 20.24
N GLY A 45 -42.24 6.16 19.54
CA GLY A 45 -42.62 6.33 18.13
C GLY A 45 -41.76 5.55 17.14
N GLY A 46 -40.74 4.82 17.61
CA GLY A 46 -39.94 3.92 16.79
C GLY A 46 -39.19 4.57 15.62
N GLY A 47 -38.67 3.72 14.73
CA GLY A 47 -37.97 4.10 13.50
C GLY A 47 -36.54 4.58 13.71
N GLY A 48 -35.81 4.80 12.62
CA GLY A 48 -34.42 5.26 12.68
C GLY A 48 -34.27 6.77 12.92
N TYR A 49 -33.16 7.20 13.52
CA TYR A 49 -32.59 8.54 13.44
C TYR A 49 -32.08 8.79 12.01
N GLY A 50 -33.00 8.74 11.04
CA GLY A 50 -32.71 8.60 9.61
C GLY A 50 -31.63 9.54 9.04
N PRO A 51 -31.60 10.85 9.37
CA PRO A 51 -30.53 11.74 8.91
C PRO A 51 -29.15 11.40 9.48
N ALA A 52 -29.06 11.08 10.77
CA ALA A 52 -27.80 10.73 11.42
C ALA A 52 -27.30 9.35 10.95
N GLN A 53 -28.21 8.38 10.80
CA GLN A 53 -27.88 7.06 10.26
C GLN A 53 -27.34 7.15 8.83
N ARG A 54 -28.01 7.94 7.96
CA ARG A 54 -27.56 8.15 6.58
C ARG A 54 -26.19 8.82 6.53
N ALA A 55 -25.99 9.90 7.29
CA ALA A 55 -24.70 10.58 7.35
C ALA A 55 -23.58 9.65 7.84
N PHE A 56 -23.87 8.78 8.82
CA PHE A 56 -22.92 7.78 9.29
C PHE A 56 -22.63 6.70 8.24
N ALA A 57 -23.66 6.21 7.54
CA ALA A 57 -23.48 5.24 6.45
C ALA A 57 -22.65 5.81 5.29
N GLU A 58 -22.88 7.08 4.91
CA GLU A 58 -22.09 7.78 3.90
C GLU A 58 -20.63 7.94 4.33
N LEU A 59 -20.39 8.44 5.56
CA LEU A 59 -19.05 8.49 6.13
C LEU A 59 -18.39 7.11 6.13
N ARG A 60 -19.16 6.07 6.48
CA ARG A 60 -18.67 4.70 6.53
C ARG A 60 -18.15 4.24 5.16
N MET A 61 -18.95 4.50 4.13
CA MET A 61 -18.63 4.15 2.75
C MET A 61 -17.40 4.92 2.25
N THR A 62 -17.35 6.24 2.47
CA THR A 62 -16.24 7.10 2.04
C THR A 62 -14.92 6.69 2.69
N MET A 63 -14.91 6.52 4.01
CA MET A 63 -13.69 6.11 4.73
C MET A 63 -13.26 4.69 4.32
N SER A 64 -14.20 3.75 4.11
CA SER A 64 -13.87 2.41 3.60
C SER A 64 -13.23 2.45 2.21
N ALA A 65 -13.64 3.38 1.35
CA ALA A 65 -12.99 3.60 0.06
C ALA A 65 -11.56 4.15 0.25
N ILE A 66 -11.38 5.18 1.07
CA ILE A 66 -10.08 5.78 1.37
C ILE A 66 -9.09 4.73 1.92
N PHE A 67 -9.53 3.86 2.83
CA PHE A 67 -8.68 2.81 3.39
C PHE A 67 -8.21 1.82 2.32
N ARG A 68 -9.11 1.40 1.42
CA ARG A 68 -8.80 0.49 0.31
C ARG A 68 -7.84 1.13 -0.70
N ASP A 69 -8.10 2.38 -1.07
CA ASP A 69 -7.26 3.11 -2.01
C ASP A 69 -5.86 3.34 -1.44
N SER A 70 -5.78 3.68 -0.15
CA SER A 70 -4.50 3.85 0.56
C SER A 70 -3.72 2.54 0.64
N GLN A 71 -4.37 1.43 0.96
CA GLN A 71 -3.76 0.09 0.92
C GLN A 71 -3.18 -0.19 -0.48
N SER A 72 -4.00 -0.07 -1.52
CA SER A 72 -3.61 -0.34 -2.90
C SER A 72 -2.42 0.53 -3.34
N ASN A 73 -2.46 1.83 -3.04
CA ASN A 73 -1.38 2.76 -3.38
C ASN A 73 -0.05 2.37 -2.72
N LEU A 74 -0.09 1.94 -1.45
CA LEU A 74 1.10 1.49 -0.74
C LEU A 74 1.65 0.16 -1.27
N GLU A 75 0.79 -0.79 -1.62
CA GLU A 75 1.19 -2.05 -2.25
C GLU A 75 1.84 -1.82 -3.62
N LEU A 76 1.22 -0.97 -4.45
CA LEU A 76 1.76 -0.61 -5.78
C LEU A 76 3.07 0.17 -5.69
N ALA A 77 3.16 1.13 -4.77
CA ALA A 77 4.41 1.84 -4.50
C ALA A 77 5.49 0.87 -4.02
N GLY A 78 5.15 -0.07 -3.12
CA GLY A 78 6.07 -1.11 -2.65
C GLY A 78 6.65 -1.94 -3.78
N GLN A 79 5.78 -2.44 -4.67
CA GLN A 79 6.18 -3.20 -5.84
C GLN A 79 7.09 -2.38 -6.77
N ALA A 80 6.74 -1.11 -7.02
CA ALA A 80 7.55 -0.24 -7.87
C ALA A 80 8.96 0.00 -7.30
N LEU A 81 9.09 0.23 -5.98
CA LEU A 81 10.40 0.40 -5.34
C LEU A 81 11.24 -0.89 -5.40
N LYS A 82 10.61 -2.04 -5.16
CA LYS A 82 11.28 -3.34 -5.28
C LYS A 82 11.80 -3.57 -6.69
N MET A 83 10.97 -3.35 -7.71
CA MET A 83 11.36 -3.46 -9.12
C MET A 83 12.48 -2.48 -9.47
N ALA A 84 12.42 -1.25 -8.98
CA ALA A 84 13.47 -0.26 -9.20
C ALA A 84 14.81 -0.73 -8.61
N ALA A 85 14.81 -1.24 -7.37
CA ALA A 85 16.02 -1.76 -6.73
C ALA A 85 16.63 -2.94 -7.50
N GLU A 86 15.79 -3.89 -7.94
CA GLU A 86 16.22 -5.06 -8.73
C GLU A 86 16.78 -4.67 -10.11
N ASN A 87 16.15 -3.70 -10.78
CA ASN A 87 16.60 -3.18 -12.07
C ASN A 87 17.94 -2.46 -11.95
N TYR A 88 18.12 -1.62 -10.93
CA TYR A 88 19.40 -0.95 -10.69
C TYR A 88 20.51 -1.95 -10.37
N ALA A 89 20.25 -2.95 -9.51
CA ALA A 89 21.24 -3.99 -9.20
C ALA A 89 21.67 -4.76 -10.47
N THR A 90 20.72 -5.07 -11.35
CA THR A 90 21.00 -5.76 -12.62
C THR A 90 21.82 -4.90 -13.58
N SER A 91 21.49 -3.61 -13.69
CA SER A 91 22.22 -2.67 -14.54
C SER A 91 23.65 -2.43 -14.05
N ASP A 92 23.85 -2.33 -12.73
CA ASP A 92 25.19 -2.18 -12.14
C ASP A 92 26.06 -3.42 -12.40
N GLN A 93 25.48 -4.61 -12.26
CA GLN A 93 26.21 -5.85 -12.59
C GLN A 93 26.59 -5.89 -14.08
N ALA A 94 25.68 -5.53 -14.98
CA ALA A 94 25.98 -5.48 -16.41
C ALA A 94 27.10 -4.46 -16.75
N ALA A 95 27.13 -3.32 -16.07
CA ALA A 95 28.20 -2.33 -16.24
C ALA A 95 29.55 -2.85 -15.73
N VAL A 96 29.57 -3.56 -14.60
CA VAL A 96 30.77 -4.22 -14.06
C VAL A 96 31.30 -5.28 -15.03
N ASP A 97 30.42 -6.10 -15.59
CA ASP A 97 30.79 -7.14 -16.54
C ASP A 97 31.40 -6.54 -17.82
N GLN A 98 30.79 -5.46 -18.35
CA GLN A 98 31.31 -4.77 -19.52
C GLN A 98 32.66 -4.09 -19.25
N PHE A 99 32.82 -3.48 -18.07
CA PHE A 99 34.09 -2.87 -17.67
C PHE A 99 35.22 -3.92 -17.58
N ASN A 100 34.95 -5.07 -16.97
CA ASN A 100 35.91 -6.16 -16.87
C ASN A 100 36.30 -6.70 -18.25
N ALA A 101 35.31 -6.89 -19.15
CA ALA A 101 35.57 -7.30 -20.53
C ALA A 101 36.48 -6.30 -21.27
N MET A 102 36.21 -5.00 -21.17
CA MET A 102 37.06 -3.96 -21.78
C MET A 102 38.49 -3.94 -21.19
N LYS A 103 38.61 -4.11 -19.87
CA LYS A 103 39.90 -4.15 -19.18
C LYS A 103 40.73 -5.34 -19.64
N ASP A 104 40.12 -6.50 -19.83
CA ASP A 104 40.78 -7.71 -20.31
C ASP A 104 41.24 -7.55 -21.77
N ASP A 105 40.42 -6.94 -22.63
CA ASP A 105 40.79 -6.64 -24.02
C ASP A 105 41.98 -5.67 -24.11
N VAL A 106 41.98 -4.61 -23.29
CA VAL A 106 43.10 -3.66 -23.18
C VAL A 106 44.36 -4.35 -22.64
N GLY A 107 44.22 -5.21 -21.63
CA GLY A 107 45.32 -5.96 -21.02
C GLY A 107 45.95 -7.01 -21.94
N GLN A 108 45.20 -7.50 -22.93
CA GLN A 108 45.67 -8.46 -23.94
C GLN A 108 46.28 -7.79 -25.19
N GLY A 109 46.35 -6.46 -25.25
CA GLY A 109 47.02 -5.72 -26.33
C GLY A 109 46.33 -5.83 -27.69
N ARG A 110 45.02 -6.11 -27.72
CA ARG A 110 44.23 -6.13 -28.95
C ARG A 110 43.69 -4.72 -29.26
N PHE A 111 44.48 -3.95 -29.99
CA PHE A 111 44.05 -2.77 -30.75
C PHE A 111 44.72 -2.77 -32.12
#